data_AF-A0AAU3KLD5-F1
#
_entry.id   AF-A0AAU3KLD5-F1
#
_cell.length_a   1.000
_cell.length_b   1.000
_cell.length_c   1.000
_cell.angle_alpha   90.00
_cell.angle_beta   90.00
_cell.angle_gamma   90.00
#
_symmetry.space_group_name_H-M   'P 1'
#
loop_
_entity.id
_entity.type
_entity.pdbx_description
1 polymer ?
#
loop_
_entity_poly.entity_id
_entity_poly.type
_entity_poly.pdbx_seq_one_letter_code
_entity_poly.pdbx_strand_id
1 'polypeptide(L)'
;MRKLFPLAILAALAVVPVQAAAEVPGVPPELQQPAEQAQQYAENLPQPQQDAVRSFVQTLPAPYSDLLPPVFENNLDGWIKNALYVMGQHGIPGDYDGIFRNIQRESGGNPRAINLYDSNAAAGIPSKGLLQVIDPTFQAYHVDGTSWDIYDPVANISAACNYAAHRYGSISNVFSAY
;
A
#
# COMPACT_ATOMS: atom_id res chain seq x y z
N MET A 1 -13.64 4.77 9.82
CA MET A 1 -13.51 3.59 10.70
C MET A 1 -12.06 3.15 10.69
N ARG A 2 -11.37 3.13 11.84
CA ARG A 2 -9.99 2.62 11.93
C ARG A 2 -10.00 1.16 11.48
N LYS A 3 -9.25 0.81 10.42
CA LYS A 3 -9.06 -0.56 9.96
C LYS A 3 -8.38 -1.32 11.13
N LEU A 4 -9.19 -2.06 11.91
CA LEU A 4 -8.79 -2.85 13.09
C LEU A 4 -8.20 -4.22 12.71
N PHE A 5 -8.25 -4.59 11.43
CA PHE A 5 -7.75 -5.85 10.90
C PHE A 5 -6.24 -6.11 11.10
N PRO A 6 -5.31 -5.16 10.84
CA PRO A 6 -3.88 -5.47 10.94
C PRO A 6 -3.42 -5.70 12.39
N LEU A 7 -4.02 -5.01 13.37
CA LEU A 7 -3.65 -5.16 14.79
C LEU A 7 -4.09 -6.51 15.36
N ALA A 8 -5.28 -6.98 14.98
CA ALA A 8 -5.83 -8.25 15.45
C ALA A 8 -5.07 -9.46 14.89
N ILE A 9 -4.52 -9.35 13.68
CA ILE A 9 -3.75 -10.39 13.01
C ILE A 9 -2.30 -10.40 13.50
N LEU A 10 -1.70 -9.23 13.77
CA LEU A 10 -0.40 -9.17 14.46
C LEU A 10 -0.46 -9.75 15.87
N ALA A 11 -1.54 -9.46 16.62
CA ALA A 11 -1.77 -10.05 17.93
C ALA A 11 -1.96 -11.59 17.86
N ALA A 12 -2.39 -12.12 16.71
CA ALA A 12 -2.54 -13.55 16.50
C ALA A 12 -1.24 -14.33 16.34
N LEU A 13 -0.23 -13.71 15.73
CA LEU A 13 1.11 -14.30 15.61
C LEU A 13 1.91 -14.24 16.92
N ALA A 14 1.48 -13.39 17.87
CA ALA A 14 2.10 -13.21 19.18
C ALA A 14 1.81 -14.31 20.22
N VAL A 15 0.91 -15.25 19.93
CA VAL A 15 0.46 -16.27 20.92
C VAL A 15 1.14 -17.64 20.75
N VAL A 16 2.00 -17.78 19.74
CA VAL A 16 2.89 -18.95 19.63
C VAL A 16 3.98 -18.78 20.71
N PRO A 17 4.30 -19.79 21.53
CA PRO A 17 5.38 -19.66 22.52
C PRO A 17 6.70 -19.48 21.77
N VAL A 18 7.16 -18.24 21.63
CA VAL A 18 8.46 -17.92 21.06
C VAL A 18 9.47 -18.05 22.18
N GLN A 19 10.14 -19.19 22.22
CA GLN A 19 11.44 -19.28 22.89
C GLN A 19 12.34 -18.22 22.24
N ALA A 20 12.59 -17.10 22.92
CA ALA A 20 13.65 -16.11 22.69
C ALA A 20 14.32 -16.15 21.29
N ALA A 21 13.55 -15.90 20.23
CA ALA A 21 14.05 -15.85 18.86
C ALA A 21 13.90 -14.42 18.35
N ALA A 22 14.96 -13.92 17.72
CA ALA A 22 15.04 -12.56 17.18
C ALA A 22 14.14 -12.31 15.96
N GLU A 23 13.40 -13.31 15.50
CA GLU A 23 12.49 -13.20 14.35
C GLU A 23 11.20 -13.98 14.64
N VAL A 24 10.05 -13.35 14.36
CA VAL A 24 8.74 -14.01 14.47
C VAL A 24 8.54 -14.92 13.24
N PRO A 25 8.44 -16.26 13.39
CA PRO A 25 8.35 -17.16 12.25
C PRO A 25 7.14 -16.86 11.36
N GLY A 26 7.36 -16.78 10.05
CA GLY A 26 6.30 -16.49 9.06
C GLY A 26 5.90 -15.01 8.96
N VAL A 27 6.56 -14.11 9.70
CA VAL A 27 6.41 -12.66 9.56
C VAL A 27 7.50 -12.12 8.62
N PRO A 28 7.12 -11.38 7.57
CA PRO A 28 8.07 -10.69 6.70
C PRO A 28 8.98 -9.72 7.46
N PRO A 29 10.23 -9.49 7.01
CA PRO A 29 11.20 -8.62 7.69
C PRO A 29 10.65 -7.23 8.07
N GLU A 30 9.91 -6.59 7.16
CA GLU A 30 9.31 -5.27 7.37
C GLU A 30 8.17 -5.23 8.40
N LEU A 31 7.64 -6.39 8.79
CA LEU A 31 6.63 -6.54 9.83
C LEU A 31 7.19 -7.08 11.15
N GLN A 32 8.49 -7.40 11.23
CA GLN A 32 9.11 -7.92 12.45
C GLN A 32 9.00 -6.92 13.61
N GLN A 33 9.38 -5.65 13.43
CA GLN A 33 9.32 -4.65 14.51
C GLN A 33 7.88 -4.38 15.01
N PRO A 34 6.87 -4.17 14.13
CA PRO A 34 5.48 -4.11 14.56
C PRO A 34 5.03 -5.37 15.32
N ALA A 35 5.44 -6.57 14.87
CA ALA A 35 5.09 -7.83 15.51
C ALA A 35 5.70 -7.96 16.92
N GLU A 36 6.96 -7.59 17.10
CA GLU A 36 7.63 -7.54 18.40
C GLU A 36 6.93 -6.57 19.37
N GLN A 37 6.54 -5.38 18.91
CA GLN A 37 5.80 -4.42 19.74
C GLN A 37 4.42 -4.95 20.14
N ALA A 38 3.72 -5.63 19.22
CA ALA A 38 2.44 -6.25 19.52
C ALA A 38 2.58 -7.40 20.54
N GLN A 39 3.65 -8.19 20.45
CA GLN A 39 4.01 -9.23 21.43
C GLN A 39 4.26 -8.61 22.82
N GLN A 40 5.14 -7.61 22.89
CA GLN A 40 5.44 -6.92 24.16
C GLN A 40 4.19 -6.30 24.78
N TYR A 41 3.31 -5.70 23.97
CA TYR A 41 2.05 -5.17 24.46
C TYR A 41 1.15 -6.28 25.02
N ALA A 42 1.01 -7.39 24.30
CA ALA A 42 0.16 -8.51 24.69
C ALA A 42 0.65 -9.20 25.99
N GLU A 43 1.96 -9.37 26.15
CA GLU A 43 2.56 -9.96 27.37
C GLU A 43 2.31 -9.11 28.63
N ASN A 44 2.19 -7.79 28.45
CA ASN A 44 1.95 -6.85 29.54
C ASN A 44 0.46 -6.65 29.87
N LEU A 45 -0.47 -7.29 29.16
CA LEU A 45 -1.90 -7.21 29.46
C LEU A 45 -2.27 -8.00 30.73
N PRO A 46 -3.32 -7.61 31.47
CA PRO A 46 -3.88 -8.43 32.55
C PRO A 46 -4.29 -9.83 32.06
N GLN A 47 -4.13 -10.87 32.90
CA GLN A 47 -4.41 -12.27 32.54
C GLN A 47 -5.75 -12.52 31.82
N PRO A 48 -6.89 -11.96 32.27
CA PRO A 48 -8.17 -12.15 31.56
C PRO A 48 -8.17 -11.62 30.12
N GLN A 49 -7.36 -10.59 29.84
CA GLN A 49 -7.22 -10.01 28.50
C GLN A 49 -6.26 -10.84 27.65
N GLN A 50 -5.21 -11.42 28.24
CA GLN A 50 -4.35 -12.38 27.56
C GLN A 50 -5.15 -13.62 27.11
N ASP A 51 -6.02 -14.15 27.97
CA ASP A 51 -6.89 -15.29 27.66
C ASP A 51 -7.87 -14.97 26.54
N ALA A 52 -8.48 -13.78 26.56
CA ALA A 52 -9.39 -13.33 25.51
C ALA A 52 -8.69 -13.21 24.15
N VAL A 53 -7.47 -12.67 24.11
CA VAL A 53 -6.64 -12.63 22.90
C VAL A 53 -6.36 -14.04 22.40
N ARG A 54 -5.92 -14.95 23.28
CA ARG A 54 -5.64 -16.36 22.90
C ARG A 54 -6.87 -17.06 22.32
N SER A 55 -8.04 -16.91 22.95
CA SER A 55 -9.28 -17.53 22.44
C SER A 55 -9.69 -16.96 21.09
N PHE A 56 -9.57 -15.64 20.88
CA PHE A 56 -9.86 -15.03 19.58
C PHE A 56 -8.95 -15.60 18.48
N VAL A 57 -7.66 -15.76 18.76
CA VAL A 57 -6.68 -16.27 17.80
C VAL A 57 -6.98 -17.71 17.39
N GLN A 58 -7.46 -18.54 18.31
CA GLN A 58 -7.90 -19.91 18.00
C GLN A 58 -9.11 -19.97 17.04
N THR A 59 -9.84 -18.88 16.87
CA THR A 59 -10.96 -18.80 15.90
C THR A 59 -10.51 -18.42 14.49
N LEU A 60 -9.27 -17.97 14.33
CA LEU A 60 -8.75 -17.57 13.03
C LEU A 60 -8.40 -18.80 12.18
N PRO A 61 -8.71 -18.78 10.87
CA PRO A 61 -8.36 -19.88 9.98
C PRO A 61 -6.83 -19.96 9.83
N ALA A 62 -6.29 -21.18 9.97
CA ALA A 62 -4.92 -21.49 9.62
C ALA A 62 -4.83 -21.92 8.14
N PRO A 63 -3.76 -21.52 7.40
CA PRO A 63 -2.58 -20.81 7.87
C PRO A 63 -2.80 -19.29 8.02
N TYR A 64 -2.24 -18.70 9.08
CA TYR A 64 -2.37 -17.26 9.36
C TYR A 64 -1.69 -16.36 8.32
N SER A 65 -0.85 -16.93 7.44
CA SER A 65 -0.26 -16.23 6.30
C SER A 65 -1.30 -15.60 5.39
N ASP A 66 -2.47 -16.23 5.27
CA ASP A 66 -3.55 -15.77 4.39
C ASP A 66 -4.29 -14.55 4.97
N LEU A 67 -4.01 -14.23 6.24
CA LEU A 67 -4.53 -13.06 6.94
C LEU A 67 -3.59 -11.86 6.81
N LEU A 68 -2.30 -12.10 6.54
CA LEU A 68 -1.34 -11.00 6.40
C LEU A 68 -1.58 -10.26 5.09
N PRO A 69 -1.47 -8.91 5.08
CA PRO A 69 -1.43 -8.19 3.83
C PRO A 69 -0.23 -8.69 3.00
N PRO A 70 -0.38 -8.78 1.67
CA PRO A 70 0.73 -9.15 0.81
C PRO A 70 1.88 -8.16 0.96
N VAL A 71 3.08 -8.70 0.90
CA VAL A 71 4.32 -7.93 0.88
C VAL A 71 4.69 -7.64 -0.56
N PHE A 72 5.15 -6.42 -0.78
CA PHE A 72 5.63 -6.00 -2.09
C PHE A 72 7.06 -5.49 -1.97
N GLU A 73 7.88 -5.84 -2.95
CA GLU A 73 9.26 -5.34 -3.03
C GLU A 73 9.28 -3.82 -3.17
N ASN A 74 10.32 -3.18 -2.65
CA ASN A 74 10.50 -1.73 -2.80
C ASN A 74 11.18 -1.38 -4.14
N ASN A 75 10.54 -1.75 -5.23
CA ASN A 75 10.97 -1.47 -6.59
C ASN A 75 9.75 -1.27 -7.51
N LEU A 76 9.97 -0.96 -8.79
CA LEU A 76 8.88 -0.64 -9.71
C LEU A 76 7.82 -1.75 -9.81
N ASP A 77 8.22 -3.02 -9.88
CA ASP A 77 7.29 -4.15 -9.95
C ASP A 77 6.44 -4.24 -8.68
N GLY A 78 7.07 -4.18 -7.51
CA GLY A 78 6.38 -4.20 -6.23
C GLY A 78 5.47 -2.99 -6.01
N TRP A 79 5.87 -1.79 -6.43
CA TRP A 79 5.02 -0.60 -6.36
C TRP A 79 3.75 -0.72 -7.22
N ILE A 80 3.87 -1.26 -8.44
CA ILE A 80 2.72 -1.48 -9.32
C ILE A 80 1.79 -2.54 -8.72
N LYS A 81 2.35 -3.66 -8.23
CA LYS A 81 1.55 -4.74 -7.59
C LYS A 81 0.85 -4.25 -6.32
N ASN A 82 1.52 -3.44 -5.51
CA ASN A 82 0.93 -2.83 -4.32
C ASN A 82 -0.21 -1.88 -4.71
N ALA A 83 0.01 -1.02 -5.70
CA ALA A 83 -1.03 -0.12 -6.19
C ALA A 83 -2.23 -0.90 -6.74
N LEU A 84 -2.03 -1.97 -7.52
CA LEU A 84 -3.11 -2.85 -7.99
C LEU A 84 -3.86 -3.51 -6.83
N TYR A 85 -3.15 -3.96 -5.79
CA TYR A 85 -3.77 -4.52 -4.60
C TYR A 85 -4.67 -3.49 -3.91
N VAL A 86 -4.16 -2.28 -3.66
CA VAL A 86 -4.93 -1.18 -3.07
C VAL A 86 -6.12 -0.81 -3.95
N MET A 87 -5.90 -0.57 -5.24
CA MET A 87 -6.94 -0.25 -6.22
C MET A 87 -8.06 -1.29 -6.24
N GLY A 88 -7.71 -2.59 -6.18
CA GLY A 88 -8.68 -3.68 -6.11
C GLY A 88 -9.60 -3.60 -4.89
N GLN A 89 -9.08 -3.20 -3.73
CA GLN A 89 -9.91 -2.99 -2.52
C GLN A 89 -10.90 -1.83 -2.65
N HIS A 90 -10.64 -0.91 -3.59
CA HIS A 90 -11.44 0.29 -3.84
C HIS A 90 -12.25 0.20 -5.15
N GLY A 91 -12.23 -0.94 -5.85
CA GLY A 91 -12.94 -1.12 -7.11
C GLY A 91 -12.40 -0.27 -8.26
N ILE A 92 -11.14 0.17 -8.19
CA ILE A 92 -10.50 0.99 -9.23
C ILE A 92 -9.88 0.03 -10.27
N PRO A 93 -10.32 0.09 -11.54
CA PRO A 93 -9.79 -0.79 -12.58
C PRO A 93 -8.37 -0.40 -13.00
N GLY A 94 -7.56 -1.41 -13.33
CA GLY A 94 -6.24 -1.27 -13.91
C GLY A 94 -5.56 -2.62 -14.10
N ASP A 95 -4.52 -2.64 -14.94
CA ASP A 95 -3.69 -3.82 -15.18
C ASP A 95 -2.21 -3.44 -15.16
N TYR A 96 -1.36 -4.42 -14.87
CA TYR A 96 0.07 -4.22 -14.71
C TYR A 96 0.72 -3.61 -15.96
N ASP A 97 0.41 -4.15 -17.14
CA ASP A 97 1.05 -3.73 -18.40
C ASP A 97 0.63 -2.31 -18.81
N GLY A 98 -0.65 -1.97 -18.58
CA GLY A 98 -1.18 -0.63 -18.72
C GLY A 98 -0.44 0.37 -17.85
N ILE A 99 -0.32 0.08 -16.55
CA ILE A 99 0.38 0.95 -15.60
C ILE A 99 1.86 1.07 -15.99
N PHE A 100 2.55 -0.06 -16.18
CA PHE A 100 3.97 -0.09 -16.53
C PHE A 100 4.26 0.72 -17.80
N ARG A 101 3.48 0.52 -18.87
CA ARG A 101 3.62 1.27 -20.13
C ARG A 101 3.50 2.77 -19.92
N ASN A 102 2.52 3.23 -19.15
CA ASN A 102 2.34 4.65 -18.87
C ASN A 102 3.53 5.18 -18.04
N ILE A 103 3.96 4.48 -16.99
CA ILE A 103 5.11 4.89 -16.16
C ILE A 103 6.38 5.06 -17.00
N GLN A 104 6.66 4.12 -17.92
CA GLN A 104 7.85 4.21 -18.76
C GLN A 104 7.82 5.43 -19.68
N ARG A 105 6.64 5.82 -20.18
CA ARG A 105 6.48 7.03 -20.99
C ARG A 105 6.59 8.31 -20.16
N GLU A 106 5.95 8.34 -18.99
CA GLU A 106 5.85 9.56 -18.18
C GLU A 106 7.14 9.90 -17.42
N SER A 107 7.83 8.89 -16.88
CA SER A 107 8.95 9.11 -15.95
C SER A 107 10.15 8.19 -16.16
N GLY A 108 10.06 7.20 -17.06
CA GLY A 108 11.07 6.14 -17.17
C GLY A 108 11.24 5.32 -15.88
N GLY A 109 10.23 5.31 -15.01
CA GLY A 109 10.28 4.64 -13.71
C GLY A 109 10.92 5.46 -12.58
N ASN A 110 11.18 6.75 -12.78
CA ASN A 110 11.72 7.62 -11.72
C ASN A 110 10.59 8.16 -10.81
N PRO A 111 10.49 7.72 -9.55
CA PRO A 111 9.44 8.18 -8.65
C PRO A 111 9.60 9.65 -8.22
N ARG A 112 10.75 10.27 -8.48
CA ARG A 112 11.02 11.69 -8.19
C ARG A 112 11.01 12.57 -9.44
N ALA A 113 10.47 12.09 -10.55
CA ALA A 113 10.32 12.89 -11.76
C ALA A 113 9.44 14.13 -11.52
N ILE A 114 9.81 15.26 -12.11
CA ILE A 114 9.05 16.51 -12.08
C ILE A 114 9.18 17.20 -13.43
N ASN A 115 8.06 17.64 -14.00
CA ASN A 115 8.04 18.47 -15.20
C ASN A 115 8.00 19.96 -14.83
N LEU A 116 8.95 20.75 -15.34
CA LEU A 116 9.07 22.18 -15.04
C LEU A 116 8.87 23.09 -16.27
N TYR A 117 8.46 22.52 -17.41
CA TYR A 117 8.48 23.23 -18.69
C TYR A 117 7.09 23.52 -19.28
N ASP A 118 6.03 22.89 -18.79
CA ASP A 118 4.68 23.02 -19.36
C ASP A 118 3.85 24.15 -18.72
N SER A 119 2.60 24.29 -19.16
CA SER A 119 1.67 25.28 -18.64
C SER A 119 1.31 25.07 -17.17
N ASN A 120 1.31 23.82 -16.69
CA ASN A 120 1.06 23.52 -15.29
C ASN A 120 2.24 23.97 -14.41
N ALA A 121 3.48 23.73 -14.86
CA ALA A 121 4.68 24.23 -14.22
C ALA A 121 4.70 25.77 -14.20
N ALA A 122 4.35 26.42 -15.30
CA ALA A 122 4.21 27.87 -15.36
C ALA A 122 3.13 28.41 -14.39
N ALA A 123 2.08 27.62 -14.14
CA ALA A 123 1.04 27.91 -13.15
C ALA A 123 1.42 27.51 -11.71
N GLY A 124 2.63 27.01 -11.47
CA GLY A 124 3.11 26.62 -10.15
C GLY A 124 2.58 25.27 -9.63
N ILE A 125 1.97 24.46 -10.50
CA ILE A 125 1.39 23.14 -10.19
C ILE A 125 2.02 22.04 -11.07
N PRO A 126 3.35 21.88 -11.06
CA PRO A 126 4.02 20.95 -11.95
C PRO A 126 3.56 19.50 -11.74
N SER A 127 3.57 18.72 -12.82
CA SER A 127 3.37 17.27 -12.82
C SER A 127 4.52 16.54 -12.12
N LYS A 128 4.20 15.52 -11.32
CA LYS A 128 5.17 14.84 -10.44
C LYS A 128 4.99 13.32 -10.39
N GLY A 129 6.08 12.64 -10.07
CA GLY A 129 6.12 11.21 -9.76
C GLY A 129 5.99 10.30 -10.99
N LEU A 130 5.74 9.02 -10.73
CA LEU A 130 5.80 7.95 -11.73
C LEU A 130 4.86 8.16 -12.93
N LEU A 131 3.66 8.69 -12.68
CA LEU A 131 2.63 8.94 -13.68
C LEU A 131 2.36 10.44 -13.91
N GLN A 132 3.29 11.30 -13.50
CA GLN A 132 3.27 12.74 -13.80
C GLN A 132 1.91 13.41 -13.47
N VAL A 133 1.40 13.15 -12.26
CA VAL A 133 0.15 13.74 -11.76
C VAL A 133 0.42 15.12 -11.15
N ILE A 134 -0.49 16.08 -11.35
CA ILE A 134 -0.45 17.40 -10.70
C ILE A 134 -1.12 17.36 -9.31
N ASP A 135 -0.74 18.26 -8.40
CA ASP A 135 -1.23 18.26 -7.01
C ASP A 135 -2.77 18.30 -6.90
N PRO A 136 -3.51 19.13 -7.66
CA PRO A 136 -4.97 19.15 -7.57
C PRO A 136 -5.61 17.81 -7.96
N THR A 137 -5.08 17.13 -8.98
CA THR A 137 -5.55 15.81 -9.40
C THR A 137 -5.21 14.76 -8.35
N PHE A 138 -3.98 14.77 -7.83
CA PHE A 138 -3.58 13.83 -6.78
C PHE A 138 -4.49 13.95 -5.55
N GLN A 139 -4.80 15.18 -5.11
CA GLN A 139 -5.68 15.42 -3.97
C GLN A 139 -7.13 14.96 -4.24
N ALA A 140 -7.66 15.25 -5.43
CA ALA A 140 -9.03 14.91 -5.79
C ALA A 140 -9.25 13.39 -5.97
N TYR A 141 -8.21 12.66 -6.40
CA TYR A 141 -8.29 11.23 -6.72
C TYR A 141 -7.45 10.35 -5.79
N HIS A 142 -7.00 10.89 -4.65
CA HIS A 142 -6.28 10.13 -3.63
C HIS A 142 -7.06 8.86 -3.23
N VAL A 143 -6.33 7.78 -2.96
CA VAL A 143 -6.91 6.50 -2.58
C VAL A 143 -6.58 6.19 -1.12
N ASP A 144 -7.63 6.04 -0.31
CA ASP A 144 -7.56 5.77 1.12
C ASP A 144 -6.66 4.55 1.43
N GLY A 145 -5.69 4.74 2.32
CA GLY A 145 -4.71 3.71 2.68
C GLY A 145 -3.37 3.84 1.96
N THR A 146 -3.20 4.85 1.11
CA THR A 146 -1.89 5.25 0.55
C THR A 146 -1.36 6.54 1.21
N SER A 147 -0.08 6.84 0.99
CA SER A 147 0.56 8.07 1.47
C SER A 147 -0.10 9.33 0.88
N TRP A 148 0.01 10.46 1.58
CA TRP A 148 -0.34 11.79 1.05
C TRP A 148 0.84 12.50 0.37
N ASP A 149 2.01 11.85 0.31
CA ASP A 149 3.14 12.32 -0.49
C ASP A 149 2.91 11.93 -1.97
N ILE A 150 2.84 12.93 -2.85
CA ILE A 150 2.67 12.71 -4.30
C ILE A 150 3.86 11.98 -4.94
N TYR A 151 5.03 11.96 -4.29
CA TYR A 151 6.20 11.19 -4.74
C TYR A 151 6.22 9.76 -4.20
N ASP A 152 5.30 9.38 -3.31
CA ASP A 152 5.12 7.99 -2.92
C ASP A 152 4.66 7.18 -4.15
N PRO A 153 5.40 6.13 -4.55
CA PRO A 153 5.10 5.37 -5.76
C PRO A 153 3.67 4.81 -5.78
N VAL A 154 3.22 4.25 -4.66
CA VAL A 154 1.92 3.56 -4.57
C VAL A 154 0.80 4.59 -4.60
N ALA A 155 0.92 5.69 -3.87
CA ALA A 155 -0.05 6.78 -3.88
C ALA A 155 -0.14 7.44 -5.26
N ASN A 156 1.00 7.73 -5.90
CA ASN A 156 1.05 8.34 -7.23
C ASN A 156 0.36 7.46 -8.28
N ILE A 157 0.67 6.16 -8.29
CA ILE A 157 0.04 5.19 -9.20
C ILE A 157 -1.46 5.10 -8.93
N SER A 158 -1.85 4.93 -7.67
CA SER A 158 -3.25 4.73 -7.28
C SER A 158 -4.10 5.95 -7.65
N ALA A 159 -3.63 7.16 -7.38
CA ALA A 159 -4.35 8.39 -7.70
C ALA A 159 -4.46 8.63 -9.22
N ALA A 160 -3.39 8.37 -9.98
CA ALA A 160 -3.41 8.46 -11.44
C ALA A 160 -4.40 7.48 -12.06
N CYS A 161 -4.41 6.23 -11.57
CA CYS A 161 -5.33 5.21 -12.08
C CYS A 161 -6.78 5.50 -11.69
N ASN A 162 -7.03 6.05 -10.50
CA ASN A 162 -8.36 6.49 -10.08
C ASN A 162 -8.88 7.63 -10.99
N TYR A 163 -8.03 8.61 -11.30
CA TYR A 163 -8.34 9.64 -12.28
C TYR A 163 -8.64 9.04 -13.68
N ALA A 164 -7.80 8.12 -14.14
CA ALA A 164 -7.96 7.46 -15.43
C ALA A 164 -9.24 6.61 -15.51
N ALA A 165 -9.60 5.93 -14.43
CA ALA A 165 -10.85 5.18 -14.32
C ALA A 165 -12.06 6.11 -14.46
N HIS A 166 -12.05 7.23 -13.75
CA HIS A 166 -13.15 8.21 -13.84
C HIS A 166 -13.26 8.84 -15.23
N ARG A 167 -12.13 9.12 -15.91
CA ARG A 167 -12.12 9.85 -17.18
C ARG A 167 -12.22 8.96 -18.42
N TYR A 168 -11.66 7.75 -18.36
CA TYR A 168 -11.43 6.85 -19.50
C TYR A 168 -11.86 5.40 -19.24
N GLY A 169 -12.43 5.11 -18.07
CA GLY A 169 -12.85 3.76 -17.67
C GLY A 169 -11.73 2.87 -17.12
N SER A 170 -10.48 3.09 -17.52
CA SER A 170 -9.28 2.44 -16.94
C SER A 170 -8.01 3.12 -17.43
N ILE A 171 -6.92 3.02 -16.67
CA ILE A 171 -5.56 3.38 -17.13
C ILE A 171 -5.13 2.57 -18.37
N SER A 172 -5.69 1.38 -18.57
CA SER A 172 -5.47 0.54 -19.74
C SER A 172 -5.84 1.25 -21.05
N ASN A 173 -6.83 2.14 -21.00
CA ASN A 173 -7.34 2.89 -22.14
C ASN A 173 -6.54 4.18 -22.42
N VAL A 174 -5.46 4.43 -21.69
CA VAL A 174 -4.61 5.62 -21.83
C VAL A 174 -3.38 5.26 -22.68
N PHE A 175 -3.25 5.97 -23.81
CA PHE A 175 -2.20 5.75 -24.81
C PHE A 175 -1.31 6.97 -25.07
N SER A 176 -1.68 8.14 -24.54
CA SER A 176 -0.91 9.39 -24.66
C SER A 176 -0.44 9.88 -23.30
N ALA A 177 0.57 10.76 -23.30
CA ALA A 177 0.99 11.47 -22.09
C ALA A 177 -0.12 12.38 -21.55
N TYR A 178 -0.07 12.62 -20.23
CA TYR A 178 -1.00 13.49 -19.51
C TYR A 178 -0.66 14.97 -19.68
#